data_AF-A0A9D4WJS4-F1
#
_entry.id   AF-A0A9D4WJS4-F1
#
_cell.length_a   1.000
_cell.length_b   1.000
_cell.length_c   1.000
_cell.angle_alpha   90.00
_cell.angle_beta   90.00
_cell.angle_gamma   90.00
#
_symmetry.space_group_name_H-M   'P 1'
#
loop_
_entity.id
_entity.type
_entity.pdbx_description
1 polymer ?
#
loop_
_entity_poly.entity_id
_entity_poly.type
_entity_poly.pdbx_seq_one_letter_code
_entity_poly.pdbx_strand_id
1 'polypeptide(L)'
;MQQKDLIELWDTCNVPLVHRSYFFLLIQGELSNSVYLNVELRRLSFLKDAFSSGHYITGEEGLDVTPNSSLASLTRERKMLSKQVHKKFSRREKEELYLKWGIDLKTKLRSTQLAWLVWTDTRDLNHIRESAALVGKLVGFINTGEASKKTFGLGFLV
;
A
#
# COMPACT_ATOMS: atom_id res chain seq x y z
N MET A 1 -3.56 18.84 -4.22
CA MET A 1 -3.83 18.93 -2.78
C MET A 1 -4.39 17.60 -2.27
N GLN A 2 -5.54 17.16 -2.79
CA GLN A 2 -6.28 15.97 -2.36
C GLN A 2 -5.49 14.65 -2.26
N GLN A 3 -4.55 14.36 -3.18
CA GLN A 3 -3.80 13.10 -3.16
C GLN A 3 -2.85 12.99 -1.95
N LYS A 4 -2.23 14.09 -1.53
CA LYS A 4 -1.34 14.09 -0.35
C LYS A 4 -2.15 13.87 0.91
N ASP A 5 -3.26 14.60 1.04
CA ASP A 5 -4.19 14.48 2.17
C ASP A 5 -4.71 13.04 2.29
N LEU A 6 -5.03 12.39 1.17
CA LEU A 6 -5.44 10.99 1.14
C LEU A 6 -4.36 10.04 1.65
N ILE A 7 -3.11 10.21 1.19
CA ILE A 7 -1.98 9.37 1.60
C ILE A 7 -1.71 9.51 3.10
N GLU A 8 -1.75 10.73 3.62
CA GLU A 8 -1.60 11.01 5.05
C GLU A 8 -2.73 10.41 5.88
N LEU A 9 -3.98 10.48 5.37
CA LEU A 9 -5.13 9.86 6.02
C LEU A 9 -5.04 8.32 6.03
N TRP A 10 -4.60 7.69 4.94
CA TRP A 10 -4.36 6.25 4.92
C TRP A 10 -3.36 5.82 5.98
N ASP A 11 -2.30 6.59 6.16
CA ASP A 11 -1.29 6.31 7.16
C ASP A 11 -1.82 6.48 8.59
N THR A 12 -2.45 7.62 8.86
CA THR A 12 -3.09 7.94 10.15
C THR A 12 -4.09 6.87 10.57
N CYS A 13 -4.87 6.36 9.62
CA CYS A 13 -5.91 5.37 9.87
C CYS A 13 -5.42 3.92 9.82
N ASN A 14 -4.11 3.67 9.70
CA ASN A 14 -3.52 2.33 9.58
C ASN A 14 -4.15 1.48 8.47
N VAL A 15 -4.50 2.11 7.33
CA VAL A 15 -5.18 1.42 6.24
C VAL A 15 -4.26 0.35 5.63
N PRO A 16 -4.77 -0.86 5.30
CA PRO A 16 -3.97 -1.92 4.68
C PRO A 16 -3.23 -1.47 3.42
N LEU A 17 -1.97 -1.88 3.27
CA LEU A 17 -1.09 -1.53 2.16
C LEU A 17 -1.60 -2.03 0.81
N VAL A 18 -2.25 -3.19 0.76
CA VAL A 18 -2.86 -3.70 -0.46
C VAL A 18 -3.95 -2.75 -0.94
N HIS A 19 -4.78 -2.25 -0.04
CA HIS A 19 -5.80 -1.25 -0.36
C HIS A 19 -5.17 0.07 -0.84
N ARG A 20 -4.16 0.59 -0.12
CA ARG A 20 -3.40 1.79 -0.53
C ARG A 20 -2.84 1.64 -1.95
N SER A 21 -2.22 0.49 -2.23
CA SER A 21 -1.56 0.19 -3.50
C SER A 21 -2.55 -0.01 -4.64
N TYR A 22 -3.67 -0.68 -4.38
CA TYR A 22 -4.76 -0.86 -5.34
C TYR A 22 -5.32 0.50 -5.75
N PHE A 23 -5.69 1.35 -4.77
CA PHE A 23 -6.20 2.69 -5.05
C PHE A 23 -5.19 3.55 -5.81
N PHE A 24 -3.93 3.55 -5.38
CA PHE A 24 -2.89 4.35 -6.01
C PHE A 24 -2.59 3.92 -7.46
N LEU A 25 -2.56 2.63 -7.75
CA LEU A 25 -2.18 2.12 -9.07
C LEU A 25 -3.35 2.06 -10.06
N LEU A 26 -4.52 1.61 -9.60
CA LEU A 26 -5.62 1.21 -10.50
C LEU A 26 -6.73 2.25 -10.56
N ILE A 27 -6.96 2.99 -9.47
CA ILE A 27 -8.05 3.97 -9.42
C ILE A 27 -7.56 5.36 -9.84
N GLN A 28 -6.30 5.70 -9.59
CA GLN A 28 -5.76 7.04 -9.88
C GLN A 28 -5.45 7.32 -11.36
N GLY A 29 -5.52 6.30 -12.24
CA GLY A 29 -5.37 6.43 -13.69
C GLY A 29 -6.69 6.73 -14.40
N GLU A 30 -7.49 5.70 -14.68
CA GLU A 30 -8.69 5.78 -15.55
C GLU A 30 -9.99 6.15 -14.82
N LEU A 31 -10.04 6.00 -13.49
CA LEU A 31 -11.24 6.18 -12.66
C LEU A 31 -11.15 7.37 -11.70
N SER A 32 -10.37 8.40 -12.07
CA SER A 32 -10.37 9.71 -11.39
C SER A 32 -11.73 10.45 -11.47
N ASN A 33 -12.80 9.77 -11.87
CA ASN A 33 -14.17 10.15 -11.53
C ASN A 33 -14.22 10.40 -10.02
N SER A 34 -14.30 11.68 -9.68
CA SER A 34 -14.17 12.26 -8.35
C SER A 34 -14.96 11.54 -7.25
N VAL A 35 -16.01 10.80 -7.60
CA VAL A 35 -16.86 10.04 -6.69
C VAL A 35 -16.08 9.03 -5.85
N TYR A 36 -15.25 8.16 -6.43
CA TYR A 36 -14.53 7.14 -5.66
C TYR A 36 -13.53 7.76 -4.67
N LEU A 37 -12.80 8.78 -5.14
CA LEU A 37 -11.87 9.54 -4.31
C LEU A 37 -12.60 10.25 -3.16
N ASN A 38 -13.74 10.89 -3.45
CA ASN A 38 -14.55 11.59 -2.46
C ASN A 38 -15.16 10.65 -1.42
N VAL A 39 -15.62 9.46 -1.84
CA VAL A 39 -16.14 8.43 -0.94
C VAL A 39 -15.04 7.94 0.00
N GLU A 40 -13.86 7.62 -0.54
CA GLU A 40 -12.74 7.16 0.27
C GLU A 40 -12.24 8.26 1.23
N LEU A 41 -12.15 9.51 0.78
CA LEU A 41 -11.82 10.64 1.64
C LEU A 41 -12.81 10.79 2.79
N ARG A 42 -14.13 10.77 2.53
CA ARG A 42 -15.15 10.84 3.60
C ARG A 42 -15.03 9.67 4.57
N ARG A 43 -14.83 8.45 4.08
CA ARG A 43 -14.64 7.26 4.91
C ARG A 43 -13.45 7.41 5.85
N LEU A 44 -12.31 7.91 5.33
CA LEU A 44 -11.09 8.09 6.11
C LEU A 44 -11.17 9.24 7.10
N SER A 45 -11.79 10.37 6.72
CA SER A 45 -12.04 11.47 7.65
C SER A 45 -12.89 11.02 8.81
N PHE A 46 -14.00 10.32 8.53
CA PHE A 46 -14.86 9.74 9.58
C PHE A 46 -14.10 8.77 10.49
N LEU A 47 -13.25 7.91 9.90
CA LEU A 47 -12.42 6.97 10.66
C LEU A 47 -11.41 7.68 11.58
N LYS A 48 -10.76 8.74 11.08
CA LYS A 48 -9.83 9.57 11.86
C LYS A 48 -10.55 10.25 13.04
N ASP A 49 -11.74 10.79 12.80
CA ASP A 49 -12.52 11.48 13.83
C ASP A 49 -13.01 10.48 14.90
N ALA A 50 -13.46 9.29 14.48
CA ALA A 50 -13.84 8.21 15.40
C ALA A 50 -12.65 7.78 16.29
N PHE A 51 -11.47 7.59 15.69
CA PHE A 51 -10.25 7.24 16.41
C PHE A 51 -9.84 8.31 17.44
N SER A 52 -9.99 9.58 17.08
CA SER A 52 -9.68 10.70 17.97
C SER A 52 -10.69 10.84 19.12
N SER A 53 -11.94 10.44 18.88
CA SER A 53 -13.05 10.55 19.84
C SER A 53 -13.23 9.32 20.73
N GLY A 54 -12.42 8.27 20.54
CA GLY A 54 -12.55 7.00 21.27
C GLY A 54 -13.80 6.18 20.91
N HIS A 55 -14.50 6.55 19.84
CA HIS A 55 -15.65 5.81 19.33
C HIS A 55 -15.17 4.65 18.44
N TYR A 56 -15.92 3.54 18.48
CA TYR A 56 -15.73 2.42 17.55
C TYR A 56 -16.80 2.47 16.46
N ILE A 57 -16.44 2.03 15.25
CA ILE A 57 -17.38 1.91 14.14
C ILE A 57 -17.66 0.43 13.96
N THR A 58 -18.93 0.02 14.04
CA THR A 58 -19.30 -1.36 13.69
C THR A 58 -19.11 -1.54 12.18
N GLY A 59 -18.16 -2.38 11.78
CA GLY A 59 -17.91 -2.72 10.38
C GLY A 59 -18.98 -3.62 9.79
N GLU A 60 -18.93 -3.85 8.47
CA GLU A 60 -19.92 -4.67 7.75
C GLU A 60 -20.01 -6.12 8.26
N GLU A 61 -18.93 -6.65 8.85
CA GLU A 61 -18.89 -7.99 9.48
C GLU A 61 -19.30 -7.98 10.97
N GLY A 62 -19.84 -6.86 11.47
CA GLY A 62 -20.20 -6.70 12.88
C GLY A 62 -19.01 -6.51 13.83
N LEU A 63 -17.79 -6.35 13.28
CA LEU A 63 -16.56 -6.15 14.05
C LEU A 63 -16.25 -4.66 14.25
N ASP A 64 -15.88 -4.28 15.46
CA ASP A 64 -15.53 -2.91 15.79
C ASP A 64 -14.21 -2.47 15.14
N VAL A 65 -14.30 -1.49 14.25
CA VAL A 65 -13.17 -0.77 13.68
C VAL A 65 -12.68 0.23 14.72
N THR A 66 -11.51 -0.06 15.26
CA THR A 66 -10.82 0.73 16.29
C THR A 66 -9.39 1.03 15.82
N PRO A 67 -8.67 1.98 16.45
CA PRO A 67 -7.26 2.21 16.14
C PRO A 67 -6.43 0.93 16.29
N ASN A 68 -6.66 0.17 17.37
CA ASN A 68 -5.94 -1.06 17.68
C ASN A 68 -6.24 -2.19 16.69
N SER A 69 -7.51 -2.38 16.30
CA SER A 69 -7.86 -3.41 15.31
C SER A 69 -7.29 -3.07 13.93
N SER A 70 -7.27 -1.80 13.56
CA SER A 70 -6.67 -1.33 12.29
C SER A 70 -5.16 -1.53 12.26
N LEU A 71 -4.44 -1.15 13.33
CA LEU A 71 -3.01 -1.41 13.47
C LEU A 71 -2.68 -2.91 13.47
N ALA A 72 -3.51 -3.73 14.12
CA ALA A 72 -3.35 -5.18 14.14
C ALA A 72 -3.52 -5.78 12.73
N SER A 73 -4.50 -5.32 11.97
CA SER A 73 -4.73 -5.72 10.57
C SER A 73 -3.53 -5.35 9.68
N LEU A 74 -3.05 -4.11 9.75
CA LEU A 74 -1.86 -3.66 9.02
C LEU A 74 -0.62 -4.49 9.40
N THR A 75 -0.44 -4.80 10.69
CA THR A 75 0.67 -5.63 11.16
C THR A 75 0.60 -7.06 10.61
N ARG A 76 -0.60 -7.67 10.58
CA ARG A 76 -0.82 -9.01 10.00
C ARG A 76 -0.51 -9.01 8.51
N GLU A 77 -0.93 -7.97 7.80
CA GLU A 77 -0.67 -7.80 6.37
C GLU A 77 0.83 -7.66 6.09
N ARG A 78 1.58 -6.83 6.84
CA ARG A 78 3.04 -6.74 6.68
C ARG A 78 3.75 -8.08 6.90
N LYS A 79 3.30 -8.88 7.88
CA LYS A 79 3.78 -10.27 8.06
C LYS A 79 3.44 -11.18 6.89
N MET A 80 2.29 -10.97 6.24
CA MET A 80 1.92 -11.72 5.04
C MET A 80 2.80 -11.31 3.85
N LEU A 81 3.02 -10.02 3.64
CA LEU A 81 3.86 -9.48 2.57
C LEU A 81 5.31 -9.97 2.68
N SER A 82 5.89 -10.01 3.89
CA SER A 82 7.24 -10.55 4.07
C SER A 82 7.35 -12.01 3.65
N LYS A 83 6.31 -12.82 3.88
CA LYS A 83 6.22 -14.20 3.37
C LYS A 83 6.08 -14.24 1.85
N GLN A 84 5.33 -13.32 1.25
CA GLN A 84 5.17 -13.25 -0.22
C GLN A 84 6.48 -12.90 -0.93
N VAL A 85 7.37 -12.11 -0.31
CA VAL A 85 8.71 -11.82 -0.89
C VAL A 85 9.45 -13.12 -1.18
N HIS A 86 9.39 -14.09 -0.29
CA HIS A 86 10.05 -15.39 -0.48
C HIS A 86 9.40 -16.25 -1.56
N LYS A 87 8.10 -16.07 -1.82
CA LYS A 87 7.35 -16.83 -2.83
C LYS A 87 7.47 -16.23 -4.23
N LYS A 88 7.55 -14.90 -4.35
CA LYS A 88 7.47 -14.18 -5.62
C LYS A 88 8.81 -13.87 -6.26
N PHE A 89 9.91 -13.97 -5.51
CA PHE A 89 11.23 -13.57 -5.98
C PHE A 89 12.26 -14.68 -5.76
N SER A 90 13.08 -14.91 -6.79
CA SER A 90 14.27 -15.76 -6.71
C SER A 90 15.30 -15.19 -5.73
N ARG A 91 16.33 -15.97 -5.40
CA ARG A 91 17.41 -15.51 -4.49
C ARG A 91 18.06 -14.23 -4.99
N ARG A 92 18.44 -14.19 -6.28
CA ARG A 92 19.10 -13.05 -6.89
C ARG A 92 18.21 -11.81 -6.89
N GLU A 93 16.95 -11.94 -7.31
CA GLU A 93 16.02 -10.82 -7.31
C GLU A 93 15.75 -10.28 -5.90
N LYS A 94 15.74 -11.14 -4.87
CA LYS A 94 15.63 -10.69 -3.47
C LYS A 94 16.83 -9.86 -3.04
N GLU A 95 18.05 -10.27 -3.38
CA GLU A 95 19.26 -9.52 -3.04
C GLU A 95 19.26 -8.15 -3.72
N GLU A 96 18.92 -8.08 -5.02
CA GLU A 96 18.76 -6.83 -5.76
C GLU A 96 17.66 -5.94 -5.16
N LEU A 97 16.52 -6.54 -4.78
CA LEU A 97 15.41 -5.85 -4.13
C LEU A 97 15.83 -5.26 -2.78
N TYR A 98 16.52 -6.02 -1.93
CA TYR A 98 16.97 -5.51 -0.63
C TYR A 98 17.96 -4.35 -0.78
N LEU A 99 18.93 -4.46 -1.68
CA LEU A 99 19.86 -3.38 -1.96
C LEU A 99 19.16 -2.12 -2.48
N LYS A 100 18.19 -2.29 -3.40
CA LYS A 100 17.37 -1.17 -3.90
C LYS A 100 16.65 -0.43 -2.78
N TRP A 101 16.13 -1.16 -1.80
CA TRP A 101 15.43 -0.62 -0.65
C TRP A 101 16.35 -0.26 0.52
N GLY A 102 17.66 -0.17 0.30
CA GLY A 102 18.63 0.25 1.32
C GLY A 102 18.85 -0.76 2.46
N ILE A 103 18.46 -2.02 2.26
CA ILE A 103 18.60 -3.09 3.25
C ILE A 103 19.90 -3.86 2.99
N ASP A 104 20.84 -3.77 3.92
CA ASP A 104 22.11 -4.49 3.86
C ASP A 104 21.87 -6.01 3.91
N LEU A 105 22.51 -6.74 2.98
CA LEU A 105 22.42 -8.19 2.84
C LEU A 105 22.94 -8.97 4.05
N LYS A 106 23.76 -8.36 4.90
CA LYS A 106 24.28 -8.93 6.15
C LYS A 106 23.26 -8.91 7.29
N THR A 107 22.19 -8.13 7.16
CA THR A 107 21.17 -8.03 8.21
C THR A 107 20.23 -9.24 8.23
N LYS A 108 19.60 -9.49 9.38
CA LYS A 108 18.63 -10.56 9.58
C LYS A 108 17.21 -10.09 9.26
N LEU A 109 16.32 -11.02 8.91
CA LEU A 109 14.89 -10.73 8.67
C LEU A 109 14.64 -9.66 7.58
N ARG A 110 15.45 -9.66 6.52
CA ARG A 110 15.40 -8.65 5.44
C ARG A 110 14.03 -8.48 4.78
N SER A 111 13.28 -9.58 4.59
CA SER A 111 11.91 -9.51 4.07
C SER A 111 10.93 -8.84 5.02
N THR A 112 11.10 -9.02 6.33
CA THR A 112 10.36 -8.30 7.37
C THR A 112 10.75 -6.83 7.36
N GLN A 113 12.05 -6.49 7.31
CA GLN A 113 12.48 -5.09 7.20
C GLN A 113 11.84 -4.40 5.98
N LEU A 114 11.90 -5.05 4.81
CA LEU A 114 11.29 -4.55 3.58
C LEU A 114 9.78 -4.32 3.73
N ALA A 115 9.06 -5.30 4.28
CA ALA A 115 7.62 -5.18 4.48
C ALA A 115 7.23 -4.09 5.49
N TRP A 116 8.15 -3.63 6.34
CA TRP A 116 7.95 -2.51 7.26
C TRP A 116 8.42 -1.17 6.67
N LEU A 117 9.27 -1.20 5.64
CA LEU A 117 9.77 -0.02 4.96
C LEU A 117 8.81 0.49 3.86
N VAL A 118 8.06 -0.41 3.21
CA VAL A 118 7.07 0.02 2.21
C VAL A 118 6.00 0.92 2.83
N TRP A 119 5.58 1.94 2.08
CA TRP A 119 4.51 2.89 2.44
C TRP A 119 4.78 3.72 3.70
N THR A 120 6.03 3.88 4.14
CA THR A 120 6.38 4.68 5.34
C THR A 120 6.63 6.16 5.07
N ASP A 121 7.24 6.53 3.95
CA ASP A 121 7.44 7.93 3.59
C ASP A 121 6.24 8.41 2.77
N THR A 122 5.30 9.06 3.45
CA THR A 122 4.07 9.61 2.85
C THR A 122 4.31 10.87 2.02
N ARG A 123 5.50 11.47 2.12
CA ARG A 123 5.85 12.73 1.44
C ARG A 123 6.63 12.50 0.15
N ASP A 124 7.36 11.39 0.06
CA ASP A 124 8.05 10.97 -1.15
C ASP A 124 7.12 10.17 -2.09
N LEU A 125 6.63 10.84 -3.15
CA LEU A 125 5.79 10.20 -4.16
C LEU A 125 6.51 9.07 -4.93
N ASN A 126 7.84 9.11 -5.03
CA ASN A 126 8.58 8.01 -5.65
C ASN A 126 8.57 6.78 -4.74
N HIS A 127 8.86 6.96 -3.45
CA HIS A 127 8.70 5.89 -2.45
C HIS A 127 7.30 5.28 -2.48
N ILE A 128 6.25 6.11 -2.55
CA ILE A 128 4.86 5.64 -2.62
C ILE A 128 4.62 4.83 -3.89
N ARG A 129 5.04 5.34 -5.05
CA ARG A 129 4.89 4.63 -6.33
C ARG A 129 5.60 3.28 -6.33
N GLU A 130 6.83 3.25 -5.85
CA GLU A 130 7.60 2.00 -5.76
C GLU A 130 7.03 1.03 -4.74
N SER A 131 6.55 1.54 -3.60
CA SER A 131 5.84 0.75 -2.58
C SER A 131 4.59 0.10 -3.17
N ALA A 132 3.78 0.87 -3.88
CA ALA A 132 2.54 0.40 -4.51
C ALA A 132 2.84 -0.69 -5.54
N ALA A 133 3.82 -0.47 -6.42
CA ALA A 133 4.23 -1.45 -7.42
C ALA A 133 4.74 -2.75 -6.79
N LEU A 134 5.57 -2.65 -5.74
CA LEU A 134 6.07 -3.82 -5.02
C LEU A 134 4.94 -4.62 -4.36
N VAL A 135 4.04 -3.94 -3.64
CA VAL A 135 2.87 -4.60 -3.01
C VAL A 135 1.99 -5.26 -4.08
N GLY A 136 1.69 -4.57 -5.18
CA GLY A 136 0.90 -5.10 -6.30
C GLY A 136 1.52 -6.37 -6.90
N LYS A 137 2.85 -6.40 -7.07
CA LYS A 137 3.60 -7.59 -7.50
C LYS A 137 3.54 -8.72 -6.46
N LEU A 138 3.67 -8.40 -5.17
CA LEU A 138 3.65 -9.39 -4.09
C LEU A 138 2.29 -10.11 -3.97
N VAL A 139 1.19 -9.38 -4.15
CA VAL A 139 -0.17 -9.96 -4.07
C VAL A 139 -0.71 -10.45 -5.42
N GLY A 140 -0.05 -10.11 -6.52
CA GLY A 140 -0.36 -10.64 -7.85
C GLY A 140 -1.42 -9.86 -8.62
N PHE A 141 -1.68 -8.59 -8.28
CA PHE A 141 -2.52 -7.71 -9.11
C PHE A 141 -1.74 -7.05 -10.25
N ILE A 142 -0.40 -7.14 -10.23
CA ILE A 142 0.48 -6.78 -11.35
C ILE A 142 1.23 -8.05 -11.78
N ASN A 143 0.97 -8.55 -12.99
CA ASN A 143 1.67 -9.71 -13.53
C ASN A 143 3.10 -9.35 -13.98
N THR A 144 4.08 -10.07 -13.45
CA THR A 144 5.45 -10.13 -13.98
C THR A 144 5.44 -10.90 -15.30
N GLY A 145 5.31 -10.16 -16.40
CA GLY A 145 5.32 -10.65 -17.78
C GLY A 145 4.92 -9.57 -18.78
N GLU A 146 4.03 -8.67 -18.37
CA GLU A 146 3.53 -7.55 -19.20
C GLU A 146 3.94 -6.17 -18.68
N ALA A 147 4.56 -6.08 -17.50
CA ALA A 147 5.10 -4.81 -16.98
C ALA A 147 6.47 -4.43 -17.57
N SER A 148 6.85 -5.02 -18.70
CA SER A 148 8.02 -4.64 -19.48
C SER A 148 7.67 -4.54 -20.97
N LYS A 149 6.80 -3.58 -21.33
CA LYS A 149 6.81 -2.77 -22.58
C LYS A 149 5.45 -2.33 -23.13
N LYS A 150 4.31 -2.68 -22.54
CA LYS A 150 3.02 -2.12 -22.96
C LYS A 150 2.03 -2.16 -21.80
N THR A 151 1.02 -1.30 -21.84
CA THR A 151 -0.13 -1.26 -20.91
C THR A 151 0.17 -0.94 -19.46
N PHE A 152 0.70 0.25 -19.19
CA PHE A 152 0.18 1.15 -18.15
C PHE A 152 0.53 2.59 -18.59
N GLY A 153 -0.27 3.16 -19.48
CA GLY A 153 -0.42 4.62 -19.62
C GLY A 153 0.62 5.46 -20.38
N LEU A 154 1.40 4.90 -21.32
CA LEU A 154 2.23 5.70 -22.26
C LEU A 154 1.88 5.43 -23.72
N GLY A 155 0.63 5.64 -24.10
CA GLY A 155 0.21 5.45 -25.48
C GLY A 155 -0.95 6.33 -25.87
N PHE A 156 -0.75 7.65 -25.91
CA PHE A 156 -1.49 8.53 -26.82
C PHE A 156 -0.56 9.67 -27.26
N LEU A 157 0.24 9.38 -28.29
CA LEU A 157 0.58 10.39 -29.29
C LEU A 157 -0.36 10.14 -30.47
N VAL A 158 -1.00 11.25 -30.86
CA VAL A 158 -2.05 11.46 -31.88
C VAL A 158 -3.47 11.27 -31.35
#